data_AF-A0A497R6W9-F1
#
_entry.id   AF-A0A497R6W9-F1
#
_cell.length_a   1.000
_cell.length_b   1.000
_cell.length_c   1.000
_cell.angle_alpha   90.00
_cell.angle_beta   90.00
_cell.angle_gamma   90.00
#
_symmetry.space_group_name_H-M   'P 1'
#
loop_
_entity.id
_entity.type
_entity.pdbx_description
1 polymer ?
#
loop_
_entity_poly.entity_id
_entity_poly.type
_entity_poly.pdbx_seq_one_letter_code
_entity_poly.pdbx_strand_id
1 'polypeptide(L)'
;MSTSKLSDRRKKTLTHKDKSLKVLLTTGRTIEQGKSLVGTKLTTKAKQATAVCFLDPEDMEKLQLEEEDNIKITTSEGMIVVRAKKSNEAPHPGIAFMPLGIYANWLIPPGDAGIGVPQYKEVEATIAPTKEGIPSVVQLINELRKVKGKKDV
;
A
#
# COMPACT_ATOMS: atom_id res chain seq x y z
N MET A 1 26.84 -31.30 35.38
CA MET A 1 27.65 -30.35 34.58
C MET A 1 27.10 -30.30 33.17
N SER A 2 26.84 -29.08 32.70
CA SER A 2 26.71 -28.63 31.32
C SER A 2 25.55 -29.16 30.46
N THR A 3 24.43 -28.49 30.65
CA THR A 3 23.50 -28.04 29.62
C THR A 3 24.18 -27.59 28.32
N SER A 4 24.07 -28.35 27.22
CA SER A 4 24.50 -27.88 25.88
C SER A 4 23.63 -28.37 24.72
N LYS A 5 22.37 -28.76 24.97
CA LYS A 5 21.40 -29.11 23.90
C LYS A 5 20.24 -28.12 23.75
N LEU A 6 20.41 -26.87 24.19
CA LEU A 6 19.37 -25.83 24.10
C LEU A 6 19.73 -24.60 23.25
N SER A 7 20.89 -24.56 22.60
CA SER A 7 21.33 -23.38 21.83
C SER A 7 20.82 -23.31 20.38
N ASP A 8 20.38 -24.42 19.77
CA ASP A 8 20.08 -24.43 18.32
C ASP A 8 18.60 -24.42 17.93
N ARG A 9 17.68 -24.28 18.89
CA ARG A 9 16.23 -24.18 18.62
C ARG A 9 15.68 -22.75 18.55
N ARG A 10 16.54 -21.74 18.47
CA ARG A 10 16.16 -20.32 18.33
C ARG A 10 16.55 -19.68 17.00
N LYS A 11 16.57 -20.46 15.90
CA LYS A 11 16.17 -19.87 14.61
C LYS A 11 14.66 -19.67 14.66
N LYS A 12 14.24 -18.65 15.41
CA LYS A 12 12.89 -18.12 15.44
C LYS A 12 12.59 -17.77 13.99
N THR A 13 11.75 -18.55 13.35
CA THR A 13 11.12 -18.24 12.07
C THR A 13 10.54 -16.84 12.21
N LEU A 14 11.28 -15.82 11.77
CA LEU A 14 10.82 -14.44 11.73
C LEU A 14 9.74 -14.41 10.65
N THR A 15 8.52 -14.67 11.10
CA THR A 15 7.34 -14.49 10.29
C THR A 15 7.33 -13.03 9.82
N HIS A 16 7.17 -12.79 8.51
CA HIS A 16 7.03 -11.45 7.89
C HIS A 16 6.02 -10.50 8.58
N LYS A 17 5.26 -11.00 9.55
CA LYS A 17 4.13 -10.36 10.22
C LYS A 17 4.50 -9.23 11.20
N ASP A 18 5.75 -9.13 11.64
CA ASP A 18 6.12 -8.19 12.72
C ASP A 18 6.94 -6.97 12.26
N LYS A 19 7.23 -6.83 10.96
CA LYS A 19 7.97 -5.68 10.43
C LYS A 19 7.02 -4.70 9.75
N SER A 20 6.89 -3.52 10.33
CA SER A 20 6.09 -2.42 9.79
C SER A 20 6.84 -1.10 9.88
N LEU A 21 6.68 -0.24 8.89
CA LEU A 21 7.32 1.07 8.83
C LEU A 21 6.25 2.16 8.72
N LYS A 22 6.41 3.24 9.51
CA LYS A 22 5.59 4.44 9.37
C LYS A 22 6.15 5.32 8.26
N VAL A 23 5.27 5.81 7.39
CA VAL A 23 5.62 6.66 6.25
C VAL A 23 4.56 7.73 6.05
N LEU A 24 4.94 8.79 5.32
CA LEU A 24 4.01 9.75 4.74
C LEU A 24 3.65 9.28 3.33
N LEU A 25 2.38 8.93 3.14
CA LEU A 25 1.83 8.57 1.85
C LEU A 25 1.49 9.83 1.06
N THR A 26 2.12 9.97 -0.10
CA THR A 26 1.79 11.00 -1.08
C THR A 26 1.23 10.35 -2.34
N THR A 27 0.33 11.07 -3.02
CA THR A 27 -0.29 10.56 -4.24
C THR A 27 -0.13 11.55 -5.39
N GLY A 28 -0.11 11.02 -6.61
CA GLY A 28 0.07 11.85 -7.80
C GLY A 28 -0.29 11.14 -9.08
N ARG A 29 -0.26 11.88 -10.19
CA ARG A 29 -0.48 11.32 -11.52
C ARG A 29 0.83 10.77 -12.05
N THR A 30 0.76 9.62 -12.73
CA THR A 30 1.90 9.07 -13.46
C THR A 30 1.54 8.91 -14.93
N ILE A 31 2.55 8.89 -15.80
CA ILE A 31 2.34 8.68 -17.24
C ILE A 31 1.72 7.30 -17.50
N GLU A 32 2.18 6.27 -16.78
CA GLU A 32 1.67 4.90 -16.92
C GLU A 32 0.21 4.79 -16.46
N GLN A 33 -0.13 5.43 -15.34
CA GLN A 33 -1.51 5.57 -14.88
C GLN A 33 -2.37 6.29 -15.93
N GLY A 34 -1.91 7.43 -16.44
CA GLY A 34 -2.60 8.19 -17.48
C GLY A 34 -2.90 7.33 -18.71
N LYS A 35 -1.89 6.64 -19.25
CA LYS A 35 -2.05 5.74 -20.42
C LYS A 35 -2.97 4.56 -20.15
N SER A 36 -2.83 3.91 -18.99
CA SER A 36 -3.59 2.70 -18.66
C SER A 36 -5.08 2.97 -18.41
N LEU A 37 -5.44 4.19 -18.02
CA LEU A 37 -6.81 4.61 -17.79
C LEU A 37 -7.50 5.17 -19.04
N VAL A 38 -6.78 5.30 -20.18
CA VAL A 38 -7.41 5.60 -21.47
C VAL A 38 -8.18 4.36 -21.93
N GLY A 39 -9.51 4.43 -21.90
CA GLY A 39 -10.40 3.32 -22.24
C GLY A 39 -10.98 2.62 -21.01
N THR A 40 -10.87 1.28 -20.96
CA THR A 40 -11.52 0.50 -19.89
C THR A 40 -10.65 0.45 -18.63
N LYS A 41 -11.18 1.01 -17.53
CA LYS A 41 -10.51 1.09 -16.22
C LYS A 41 -10.44 -0.25 -15.45
N LEU A 42 -11.10 -1.29 -15.96
CA LEU A 42 -11.13 -2.65 -15.39
C LEU A 42 -10.06 -3.58 -15.98
N THR A 43 -9.11 -3.05 -16.76
CA THR A 43 -8.06 -3.85 -17.40
C THR A 43 -6.95 -4.22 -16.42
N THR A 44 -6.26 -5.33 -16.69
CA THR A 44 -5.06 -5.75 -15.94
C THR A 44 -3.97 -4.67 -15.96
N LYS A 45 -3.84 -3.95 -17.09
CA LYS A 45 -2.90 -2.82 -17.23
C LYS A 45 -3.22 -1.68 -16.27
N ALA A 46 -4.49 -1.29 -16.15
CA ALA A 46 -4.91 -0.28 -15.19
C ALA A 46 -4.63 -0.71 -13.75
N LYS A 47 -4.85 -2.00 -13.42
CA LYS A 47 -4.47 -2.55 -12.12
C LYS A 47 -2.96 -2.48 -11.88
N GLN A 48 -2.14 -2.94 -12.82
CA GLN A 48 -0.68 -2.91 -12.69
C GLN A 48 -0.12 -1.49 -12.58
N ALA A 49 -0.75 -0.51 -13.22
CA ALA A 49 -0.31 0.89 -13.18
C ALA A 49 -0.75 1.65 -11.91
N THR A 50 -1.80 1.19 -11.21
CA THR A 50 -2.39 1.91 -10.07
C THR A 50 -2.34 1.16 -8.74
N ALA A 51 -2.15 -0.16 -8.76
CA ALA A 51 -1.99 -1.01 -7.58
C ALA A 51 -0.51 -1.16 -7.21
N VAL A 52 0.23 -0.05 -7.25
CA VAL A 52 1.67 0.00 -6.95
C VAL A 52 1.95 1.11 -5.94
N CYS A 53 2.96 0.88 -5.12
CA CYS A 53 3.49 1.87 -4.19
C CYS A 53 5.01 1.92 -4.36
N PHE A 54 5.51 3.11 -4.67
CA PHE A 54 6.93 3.38 -4.86
C PHE A 54 7.54 3.75 -3.51
N LEU A 55 8.60 3.05 -3.13
CA LEU A 55 9.29 3.19 -1.86
C LEU A 55 10.75 3.59 -2.06
N ASP A 56 11.32 4.25 -1.05
CA ASP A 56 12.75 4.46 -0.98
C ASP A 56 13.49 3.11 -0.88
N PRO A 57 14.64 2.93 -1.56
CA PRO A 57 15.45 1.72 -1.44
C PRO A 57 15.81 1.35 0.00
N GLU A 58 16.12 2.34 0.85
CA GLU A 58 16.48 2.13 2.25
C GLU A 58 15.29 1.58 3.05
N ASP A 59 14.07 2.05 2.75
CA ASP A 59 12.86 1.58 3.40
C ASP A 59 12.46 0.17 2.94
N MET A 60 12.69 -0.15 1.66
CA MET A 60 12.55 -1.51 1.15
C MET A 60 13.52 -2.46 1.87
N GLU A 61 14.78 -2.06 2.07
CA GLU A 61 15.77 -2.85 2.82
C GLU A 61 15.36 -3.03 4.28
N LYS A 62 14.90 -1.96 4.96
CA LYS A 62 14.37 -2.03 6.33
C LYS A 62 13.22 -3.03 6.43
N LEU A 63 12.32 -3.04 5.45
CA LEU A 63 11.18 -3.94 5.40
C LEU A 63 11.51 -5.34 4.83
N GLN A 64 12.73 -5.54 4.30
CA GLN A 64 13.15 -6.76 3.61
C GLN A 64 12.24 -7.11 2.43
N LEU A 65 11.95 -6.10 1.61
CA LEU A 65 11.13 -6.21 0.41
C LEU A 65 12.03 -6.29 -0.83
N GLU A 66 11.65 -7.16 -1.75
CA GLU A 66 12.14 -7.15 -3.12
C GLU A 66 11.18 -6.35 -4.01
N GLU A 67 11.63 -5.97 -5.21
CA GLU A 67 10.72 -5.39 -6.20
C GLU A 67 9.62 -6.40 -6.52
N GLU A 68 8.39 -5.89 -6.69
CA GLU A 68 7.20 -6.67 -7.01
C GLU A 68 6.58 -7.45 -5.84
N ASP A 69 7.16 -7.39 -4.64
CA ASP A 69 6.55 -7.95 -3.43
C ASP A 69 5.22 -7.25 -3.08
N ASN A 70 4.33 -7.99 -2.44
CA ASN A 70 3.07 -7.42 -1.95
C ASN A 70 3.29 -6.76 -0.58
N ILE A 71 2.74 -5.56 -0.46
CA ILE A 71 2.72 -4.79 0.78
C ILE A 71 1.29 -4.42 1.15
N LYS A 72 1.04 -4.41 2.45
CA LYS A 72 -0.19 -3.90 3.04
C LYS A 72 0.07 -2.50 3.56
N ILE A 73 -0.72 -1.56 3.09
CA ILE A 73 -0.69 -0.17 3.53
C ILE A 73 -1.94 0.06 4.37
N THR A 74 -1.77 0.65 5.55
CA THR A 74 -2.86 0.95 6.49
C THR A 74 -2.80 2.42 6.90
N THR A 75 -3.94 3.10 6.83
CA THR A 75 -4.16 4.46 7.31
C THR A 75 -5.34 4.48 8.31
N SER A 76 -5.72 5.66 8.81
CA SER A 76 -6.92 5.81 9.66
C SER A 76 -8.21 5.40 8.95
N GLU A 77 -8.27 5.54 7.63
CA GLU A 77 -9.48 5.28 6.84
C GLU A 77 -9.65 3.82 6.44
N GLY A 78 -8.55 3.10 6.26
CA GLY A 78 -8.61 1.77 5.71
C GLY A 78 -7.26 1.13 5.47
N MET A 79 -7.31 -0.02 4.80
CA MET A 79 -6.15 -0.79 4.43
C MET A 79 -6.29 -1.32 3.01
N ILE A 80 -5.18 -1.40 2.28
CA ILE A 80 -5.13 -1.94 0.93
C ILE A 80 -3.84 -2.73 0.72
N VAL A 81 -3.91 -3.77 -0.10
CA VAL A 81 -2.73 -4.53 -0.54
C VAL A 81 -2.36 -4.07 -1.95
N VAL A 82 -1.11 -3.67 -2.14
CA VAL A 82 -0.55 -3.21 -3.42
C VAL A 82 0.85 -3.78 -3.59
N ARG A 83 1.42 -3.57 -4.78
CA ARG A 83 2.76 -4.05 -5.12
C ARG A 83 3.82 -3.00 -4.78
N ALA A 84 4.89 -3.39 -4.11
CA ALA A 84 6.04 -2.53 -3.87
C ALA A 84 6.87 -2.39 -5.15
N LYS A 85 7.30 -1.16 -5.44
CA LYS A 85 8.28 -0.85 -6.47
C LYS A 85 9.36 0.05 -5.89
N LYS A 86 10.59 -0.11 -6.36
CA LYS A 86 11.67 0.81 -6.04
C LYS A 86 11.40 2.15 -6.71
N SER A 87 11.55 3.24 -5.98
CA SER A 87 11.45 4.58 -6.54
C SER A 87 12.73 4.98 -7.27
N ASN A 88 12.59 5.59 -8.45
CA ASN A 88 13.71 6.16 -9.21
C ASN A 88 14.13 7.55 -8.70
N GLU A 89 13.32 8.17 -7.83
CA GLU A 89 13.54 9.53 -7.32
C GLU A 89 14.20 9.54 -5.93
N ALA A 90 14.77 8.40 -5.51
CA ALA A 90 15.48 8.28 -4.24
C ALA A 90 16.67 9.27 -4.15
N PRO A 91 17.06 9.73 -2.94
CA PRO A 91 16.56 9.30 -1.64
C PRO A 91 15.36 10.11 -1.10
N HIS A 92 14.39 9.43 -0.50
CA HIS A 92 13.24 9.99 0.22
C HIS A 92 12.74 9.06 1.35
N PRO A 93 13.60 8.65 2.29
CA PRO A 93 13.20 7.74 3.37
C PRO A 93 12.03 8.29 4.18
N GLY A 94 11.09 7.41 4.53
CA GLY A 94 9.85 7.75 5.22
C GLY A 94 8.75 8.29 4.32
N ILE A 95 8.96 8.36 2.99
CA ILE A 95 7.93 8.81 2.04
C ILE A 95 7.56 7.65 1.11
N ALA A 96 6.26 7.45 0.94
CA ALA A 96 5.71 6.46 0.01
C ALA A 96 4.87 7.18 -1.05
N PHE A 97 5.02 6.77 -2.32
CA PHE A 97 4.27 7.37 -3.43
C PHE A 97 3.32 6.35 -4.07
N MET A 98 2.05 6.71 -4.22
CA MET A 98 1.06 5.92 -4.96
C MET A 98 0.46 6.70 -6.14
N PRO A 99 0.35 6.09 -7.34
CA PRO A 99 -0.42 6.67 -8.42
C PRO A 99 -1.89 6.82 -8.05
N LEU A 100 -2.51 7.92 -8.49
CA LEU A 100 -3.94 8.17 -8.29
C LEU A 100 -4.79 7.06 -8.93
N GLY A 101 -5.70 6.49 -8.15
CA GLY A 101 -6.56 5.40 -8.58
C GLY A 101 -7.41 4.85 -7.43
N ILE A 102 -8.19 3.80 -7.70
CA ILE A 102 -9.07 3.18 -6.70
C ILE A 102 -8.32 2.66 -5.47
N TYR A 103 -7.06 2.24 -5.63
CA TYR A 103 -6.22 1.73 -4.53
C TYR A 103 -5.75 2.86 -3.62
N ALA A 104 -5.24 3.96 -4.17
CA ALA A 104 -4.83 5.13 -3.39
C ALA A 104 -6.03 5.75 -2.66
N ASN A 105 -7.16 5.91 -3.35
CA ASN A 105 -8.37 6.48 -2.77
C ASN A 105 -8.96 5.65 -1.63
N TRP A 106 -8.56 4.37 -1.49
CA TRP A 106 -8.97 3.52 -0.36
C TRP A 106 -8.34 3.93 0.97
N LEU A 107 -7.25 4.68 0.92
CA LEU A 107 -6.43 5.05 2.07
C LEU A 107 -6.60 6.53 2.47
N ILE A 108 -7.19 7.34 1.59
CA ILE A 108 -7.18 8.80 1.70
C ILE A 108 -8.41 9.26 2.47
N PRO A 109 -8.24 10.07 3.53
CA PRO A 109 -9.37 10.60 4.29
C PRO A 109 -10.22 11.54 3.45
N PRO A 110 -11.55 11.52 3.65
CA PRO A 110 -12.40 12.55 3.09
C PRO A 110 -11.94 13.90 3.66
N GLY A 111 -11.70 14.87 2.79
CA GLY A 111 -11.13 16.15 3.20
C GLY A 111 -11.99 16.82 4.28
N ASP A 112 -11.34 17.19 5.39
CA ASP A 112 -11.94 17.83 6.56
C ASP A 112 -11.84 19.36 6.53
N ALA A 113 -10.99 19.91 5.65
CA ALA A 113 -10.63 21.32 5.61
C ALA A 113 -11.72 22.26 5.03
N GLY A 114 -12.96 21.81 4.85
CA GLY A 114 -14.08 22.65 4.37
C GLY A 114 -13.96 23.20 2.94
N ILE A 115 -12.86 22.90 2.23
CA ILE A 115 -12.55 23.34 0.86
C ILE A 115 -13.00 22.34 -0.22
N GLY A 116 -13.64 21.23 0.17
CA GLY A 116 -14.19 20.25 -0.76
C GLY A 116 -13.16 19.38 -1.49
N VAL A 117 -11.87 19.44 -1.12
CA VAL A 117 -10.81 18.58 -1.68
C VAL A 117 -10.26 17.62 -0.61
N PRO A 118 -10.17 16.30 -0.89
CA PRO A 118 -9.51 15.34 -0.01
C PRO A 118 -8.04 15.64 0.26
N GLN A 119 -7.54 15.18 1.41
CA GLN A 119 -6.12 15.29 1.78
C GLN A 119 -5.29 14.24 1.01
N TYR A 120 -4.94 14.54 -0.24
CA TYR A 120 -4.19 13.62 -1.11
C TYR A 120 -2.68 13.54 -0.81
N LYS A 121 -2.16 14.41 0.06
CA LYS A 121 -0.73 14.53 0.38
C LYS A 121 -0.52 14.35 1.87
N GLU A 122 0.62 13.74 2.21
CA GLU A 122 1.11 13.62 3.60
C GLU A 122 0.16 12.85 4.52
N VAL A 123 -0.48 11.80 3.99
CA VAL A 123 -1.33 10.91 4.80
C VAL A 123 -0.44 9.97 5.60
N GLU A 124 -0.54 9.99 6.94
CA GLU A 124 0.19 9.03 7.76
C GLU A 124 -0.24 7.58 7.46
N ALA A 125 0.72 6.75 7.10
CA ALA A 125 0.48 5.36 6.73
C ALA A 125 1.49 4.43 7.41
N THR A 126 1.06 3.18 7.60
CA THR A 126 1.93 2.08 8.01
C THR A 126 2.02 1.06 6.89
N ILE A 127 3.24 0.71 6.50
CA ILE A 127 3.53 -0.29 5.46
C ILE A 127 4.11 -1.54 6.10
N ALA A 128 3.58 -2.71 5.73
CA ALA A 128 4.09 -4.00 6.15
C ALA A 128 4.14 -5.00 4.97
N PRO A 129 5.13 -5.90 4.90
CA PRO A 129 5.13 -7.00 3.93
C PRO A 129 3.91 -7.91 4.12
N THR A 130 3.36 -8.43 3.03
CA THR A 130 2.23 -9.36 3.11
C THR A 130 2.28 -10.43 2.03
N LYS A 131 1.65 -11.58 2.32
CA LYS A 131 1.39 -12.66 1.34
C LYS A 131 -0.03 -12.60 0.79
N GLU A 132 -0.83 -11.64 1.24
CA GLU A 132 -2.19 -11.42 0.72
C GLU A 132 -2.12 -11.00 -0.76
N GLY A 133 -3.12 -11.39 -1.53
CA GLY A 133 -3.23 -11.00 -2.93
C GLY A 133 -3.76 -9.57 -3.08
N ILE A 134 -3.27 -8.85 -4.10
CA ILE A 134 -3.81 -7.54 -4.47
C ILE A 134 -5.27 -7.71 -4.89
N PRO A 135 -6.24 -7.04 -4.25
CA PRO A 135 -7.65 -7.15 -4.61
C PRO A 135 -7.90 -6.72 -6.05
N SER A 136 -8.94 -7.26 -6.68
CA SER A 136 -9.38 -6.80 -8.00
C SER A 136 -10.19 -5.50 -7.87
N VAL A 137 -10.21 -4.70 -8.94
CA VAL A 137 -11.01 -3.47 -8.99
C VAL A 137 -12.49 -3.78 -8.76
N VAL A 138 -12.99 -4.91 -9.28
CA VAL A 138 -14.38 -5.35 -9.10
C VAL A 138 -14.66 -5.71 -7.63
N GLN A 139 -13.73 -6.38 -6.95
CA GLN A 139 -13.84 -6.66 -5.51
C GLN A 139 -13.95 -5.36 -4.72
N LEU A 140 -13.07 -4.38 -4.98
CA LEU A 140 -13.10 -3.08 -4.31
C LEU A 140 -14.42 -2.34 -4.54
N ILE A 141 -14.94 -2.33 -5.77
CA ILE A 141 -16.23 -1.71 -6.08
C ILE A 141 -17.38 -2.40 -5.34
N ASN A 142 -17.38 -3.73 -5.27
CA ASN A 142 -18.41 -4.48 -4.56
C ASN A 142 -18.37 -4.20 -3.05
N GLU A 143 -17.18 -4.07 -2.45
CA GLU A 143 -17.04 -3.66 -1.06
C GLU A 143 -17.59 -2.25 -0.81
N LEU A 144 -17.30 -1.28 -1.69
CA LEU A 144 -17.87 0.08 -1.57
C LEU A 144 -19.40 0.10 -1.64
N ARG A 145 -20.00 -0.77 -2.46
CA ARG A 145 -21.47 -0.89 -2.56
C ARG A 145 -22.10 -1.38 -1.26
N LYS A 146 -21.47 -2.33 -0.57
CA LYS A 146 -21.95 -2.84 0.72
C LYS A 146 -21.97 -1.75 1.80
N VAL A 147 -20.96 -0.88 1.80
CA VAL A 147 -20.87 0.23 2.77
C VAL A 147 -21.97 1.27 2.54
N LYS A 148 -22.28 1.60 1.27
CA LYS A 148 -23.36 2.55 0.96
C LYS A 148 -24.75 2.04 1.36
N GLY A 149 -25.02 0.73 1.21
CA GLY A 149 -26.30 0.13 1.63
C GLY A 149 -26.55 0.12 3.15
N LYS A 150 -25.60 0.60 3.97
CA LYS A 150 -25.70 0.66 5.44
C LYS A 150 -25.94 2.07 5.99
N LYS A 151 -26.00 3.11 5.15
CA LYS A 151 -26.15 4.52 5.57
C LYS A 151 -27.54 5.11 5.38
N ASP A 152 -28.52 4.30 4.96
CA ASP A 152 -29.92 4.71 4.79
C ASP A 152 -30.84 3.94 5.75
N VAL A 153 -30.64 4.10 7.08
CA VAL A 153 -31.66 3.84 8.14
C VAL A 153 -31.43 4.84 9.27
#